data_AF-A0A9R1AC97-F1
#
_entry.id   AF-A0A9R1AC97-F1
#
_cell.length_a   1.000
_cell.length_b   1.000
_cell.length_c   1.000
_cell.angle_alpha   90.00
_cell.angle_beta   90.00
_cell.angle_gamma   90.00
#
_symmetry.space_group_name_H-M   'P 1'
#
loop_
_entity.id
_entity.type
_entity.pdbx_description
1 polymer ?
#
loop_
_entity_poly.entity_id
_entity_poly.type
_entity_poly.pdbx_seq_one_letter_code
_entity_poly.pdbx_strand_id
1 'polypeptide(L)'
;MDKHIKMSYCHFEGFKVLAKNYLHVIEHELFGELQRLLEETDMSPADVAENLMPMSKKKKRDPDVCLIGLLEALKQAKEEVAAAMVKEAEEAQAKKAKEIEVKKAKDGDKEKDKAPEATNGDIKQGDK
;
A
#
# COMPACT_ATOMS: atom_id res chain seq x y z
N MET A 1 22.70 3.21 0.12
CA MET A 1 22.20 2.92 -1.24
C MET A 1 21.44 1.61 -1.14
N ASP A 2 20.18 1.67 -0.76
CA ASP A 2 19.33 0.49 -0.67
C ASP A 2 18.49 0.42 -1.94
N LYS A 3 18.99 -0.33 -2.92
CA LYS A 3 18.18 -0.72 -4.07
C LYS A 3 17.26 -1.82 -3.59
N HIS A 4 16.08 -1.45 -3.10
CA HIS A 4 15.01 -2.40 -2.81
C HIS A 4 14.53 -3.01 -4.13
N ILE A 5 15.18 -4.10 -4.55
CA ILE A 5 14.71 -4.91 -5.67
C ILE A 5 13.52 -5.72 -5.13
N LYS A 6 12.31 -5.31 -5.49
CA LYS A 6 11.13 -6.16 -5.29
C LYS A 6 11.26 -7.36 -6.23
N MET A 7 11.56 -8.51 -5.67
CA MET A 7 11.48 -9.80 -6.36
C MET A 7 10.01 -10.07 -6.71
N SER A 8 9.78 -10.76 -7.82
CA SER A 8 8.44 -11.18 -8.24
C SER A 8 7.73 -11.95 -7.12
N TYR A 9 6.42 -11.73 -6.98
CA TYR A 9 5.59 -12.44 -6.02
C TYR A 9 5.34 -13.90 -6.42
N CYS A 10 5.07 -14.75 -5.44
CA CYS A 10 4.80 -16.15 -5.65
C CYS A 10 3.34 -16.35 -6.07
N HIS A 11 3.13 -16.63 -7.36
CA HIS A 11 1.82 -17.04 -7.86
C HIS A 11 1.62 -18.55 -7.74
N PHE A 12 0.37 -19.00 -7.93
CA PHE A 12 -0.02 -20.40 -7.77
C PHE A 12 0.83 -21.40 -8.58
N GLU A 13 1.20 -21.05 -9.82
CA GLU A 13 2.12 -21.85 -10.64
C GLU A 13 3.49 -22.04 -9.97
N GLY A 14 4.05 -20.97 -9.38
CA GLY A 14 5.30 -21.03 -8.63
C GLY A 14 5.17 -21.90 -7.39
N PHE A 15 4.07 -21.73 -6.64
CA PHE A 15 3.76 -22.59 -5.49
C PHE A 15 3.68 -24.07 -5.86
N LYS A 16 2.99 -24.45 -6.96
CA LYS A 16 2.88 -25.85 -7.41
C LYS A 16 4.25 -26.48 -7.65
N VAL A 17 5.17 -25.73 -8.25
CA VAL A 17 6.56 -26.18 -8.46
C VAL A 17 7.25 -26.43 -7.12
N LEU A 18 7.11 -25.52 -6.15
CA LEU A 18 7.71 -25.66 -4.81
C LEU A 18 7.10 -26.84 -4.04
N ALA A 19 5.78 -27.00 -4.07
CA ALA A 19 5.08 -28.11 -3.42
C ALA A 19 5.52 -29.47 -3.97
N LYS A 20 5.64 -29.59 -5.30
CA LYS A 20 6.15 -30.81 -5.95
C LYS A 20 7.61 -31.08 -5.60
N ASN A 21 8.44 -30.04 -5.56
CA ASN A 21 9.87 -30.19 -5.32
C ASN A 21 10.20 -30.53 -3.86
N TYR A 22 9.48 -29.95 -2.90
CA TYR A 22 9.80 -30.08 -1.48
C TYR A 22 8.96 -31.12 -0.74
N LEU A 23 7.70 -31.28 -1.12
CA LEU A 23 6.74 -32.17 -0.44
C LEU A 23 6.33 -33.36 -1.31
N HIS A 24 6.70 -33.38 -2.59
CA HIS A 24 6.27 -34.39 -3.58
C HIS A 24 4.75 -34.47 -3.74
N VAL A 25 4.05 -33.35 -3.50
CA VAL A 25 2.61 -33.22 -3.66
C VAL A 25 2.28 -32.55 -4.99
N ILE A 26 1.35 -33.13 -5.74
CA ILE A 26 0.88 -32.60 -7.02
C ILE A 26 -0.50 -31.94 -6.83
N GLU A 27 -1.34 -32.51 -5.97
CA GLU A 27 -2.68 -32.03 -5.65
C GLU A 27 -2.96 -32.20 -4.17
N HIS A 28 -3.73 -31.27 -3.59
CA HIS A 28 -4.13 -31.29 -2.20
C HIS A 28 -5.45 -30.52 -2.04
N GLU A 29 -6.29 -30.89 -1.08
CA GLU A 29 -7.57 -30.21 -0.82
C GLU A 29 -7.39 -28.71 -0.49
N LEU A 30 -6.29 -28.36 0.16
CA LEU A 30 -5.94 -26.97 0.52
C LEU A 30 -5.47 -26.12 -0.67
N PHE A 31 -5.16 -26.70 -1.83
CA PHE A 31 -4.61 -25.93 -2.96
C PHE A 31 -5.59 -24.87 -3.47
N GLY A 32 -6.90 -25.11 -3.40
CA GLY A 32 -7.91 -24.12 -3.80
C GLY A 32 -7.88 -22.88 -2.90
N GLU A 33 -7.76 -23.06 -1.58
CA GLU A 33 -7.69 -21.94 -0.64
C GLU A 33 -6.33 -21.22 -0.74
N LEU A 34 -5.23 -21.98 -0.88
CA LEU A 34 -3.89 -21.43 -1.08
C LEU A 34 -3.79 -20.61 -2.37
N GLN A 35 -4.39 -21.08 -3.47
CA GLN A 35 -4.43 -20.34 -4.72
C GLN A 35 -5.07 -18.97 -4.52
N ARG A 36 -6.27 -18.94 -3.93
CA ARG A 36 -7.00 -17.69 -3.68
C ARG A 36 -6.19 -16.75 -2.78
N LEU A 37 -5.58 -17.27 -1.72
CA LEU A 37 -4.77 -16.45 -0.81
C LEU A 37 -3.51 -15.91 -1.47
N LEU A 38 -2.81 -16.70 -2.29
CA LEU A 38 -1.62 -16.27 -3.04
C LEU A 38 -1.96 -15.23 -4.13
N GLU A 39 -3.19 -15.20 -4.63
CA GLU A 39 -3.66 -14.14 -5.54
C GLU A 39 -3.98 -12.84 -4.81
N GLU A 40 -4.39 -12.93 -3.54
CA GLU A 40 -4.76 -11.79 -2.70
C GLU A 40 -3.58 -11.23 -1.86
N THR A 41 -2.42 -11.90 -1.86
CA THR A 41 -1.27 -11.55 -1.01
C THR A 41 0.04 -11.48 -1.77
N ASP A 42 0.86 -10.52 -1.37
CA ASP A 42 2.17 -10.22 -1.95
C ASP A 42 3.30 -10.96 -1.20
N MET A 43 3.31 -12.30 -1.28
CA MET A 43 4.32 -13.14 -0.61
C MET A 43 5.44 -13.57 -1.58
N SER A 44 6.71 -13.56 -1.16
CA SER A 44 7.81 -13.91 -2.06
C SER A 44 7.99 -15.44 -2.19
N PRO A 45 8.56 -15.95 -3.30
CA PRO A 45 8.85 -17.37 -3.44
C PRO A 45 9.75 -17.94 -2.34
N ALA A 46 10.61 -17.11 -1.73
CA ALA A 46 11.46 -17.52 -0.61
C ALA A 46 10.63 -17.73 0.67
N ASP A 47 9.72 -16.81 0.97
CA ASP A 47 8.83 -16.91 2.13
C ASP A 47 7.90 -18.13 2.01
N VAL A 48 7.37 -18.38 0.80
CA VAL A 48 6.58 -19.59 0.53
C VAL A 48 7.43 -20.85 0.72
N ALA A 49 8.68 -20.86 0.22
CA ALA A 49 9.58 -22.00 0.35
C ALA A 49 9.97 -22.29 1.81
N GLU A 50 10.12 -21.26 2.65
CA GLU A 50 10.42 -21.39 4.09
C GLU A 50 9.30 -22.15 4.81
N ASN A 51 8.04 -21.82 4.52
CA ASN A 51 6.88 -22.52 5.09
C ASN A 51 6.80 -23.99 4.65
N LEU A 52 7.23 -24.30 3.41
CA LEU A 52 7.27 -25.67 2.88
C LEU A 52 8.50 -26.47 3.33
N MET A 53 9.50 -25.82 3.94
CA MET A 53 10.73 -26.44 4.40
C MET A 53 11.04 -26.11 5.87
N PRO A 54 10.31 -26.70 6.83
CA PRO A 54 10.60 -26.50 8.24
C PRO A 54 12.05 -26.89 8.57
N MET A 55 12.77 -26.03 9.28
CA MET A 55 14.20 -26.14 9.64
C MET A 55 14.62 -27.47 10.31
N SER A 56 13.65 -28.29 10.76
CA SER A 56 13.92 -29.53 11.47
C SER A 56 14.24 -30.69 10.52
N LYS A 57 15.53 -30.84 10.17
CA LYS A 57 16.07 -31.93 9.32
C LYS A 57 15.81 -33.35 9.85
N LYS A 58 15.38 -33.50 11.11
CA LYS A 58 15.17 -34.79 11.78
C LYS A 58 13.75 -35.33 11.67
N LYS A 59 12.77 -34.49 11.29
CA LYS A 59 11.36 -34.89 11.18
C LYS A 59 11.03 -35.10 9.71
N LYS A 60 10.30 -36.16 9.37
CA LYS A 60 9.69 -36.29 8.04
C LYS A 60 8.84 -35.04 7.80
N ARG A 61 9.01 -34.42 6.64
CA ARG A 61 8.17 -33.31 6.19
C ARG A 61 6.80 -33.88 5.91
N ASP A 62 5.86 -33.54 6.78
CA ASP A 62 4.45 -33.86 6.61
C ASP A 62 3.84 -32.79 5.71
N PRO A 63 3.36 -33.14 4.50
CA PRO A 63 2.82 -32.16 3.58
C PRO A 63 1.64 -31.39 4.16
N ASP A 64 0.78 -32.05 4.94
CA ASP A 64 -0.43 -31.45 5.50
C ASP A 64 -0.04 -30.35 6.48
N VAL A 65 0.93 -30.64 7.36
CA VAL A 65 1.44 -29.67 8.34
C VAL A 65 2.10 -28.47 7.64
N CYS A 66 2.88 -28.71 6.58
CA CYS A 66 3.56 -27.63 5.86
C CYS A 66 2.56 -26.74 5.09
N LEU A 67 1.53 -27.34 4.48
CA LEU A 67 0.50 -26.62 3.74
C LEU A 67 -0.43 -25.84 4.68
N ILE A 68 -0.77 -26.39 5.84
CA ILE A 68 -1.52 -25.68 6.89
C ILE A 68 -0.71 -24.47 7.39
N GLY A 69 0.60 -24.65 7.67
CA GLY A 69 1.45 -23.55 8.10
C GLY A 69 1.52 -22.42 7.07
N LEU A 70 1.67 -22.76 5.78
CA LEU A 70 1.62 -21.77 4.70
C LEU A 70 0.26 -21.05 4.64
N LEU A 71 -0.84 -21.78 4.81
CA LEU A 71 -2.19 -21.22 4.78
C LEU A 71 -2.41 -20.20 5.91
N GLU A 72 -1.93 -20.50 7.12
CA GLU A 72 -1.96 -19.58 8.26
C GLU A 72 -1.10 -18.33 8.00
N ALA A 73 0.13 -18.52 7.48
CA ALA A 73 1.03 -17.41 7.16
C ALA A 73 0.41 -16.45 6.11
N LEU A 74 -0.26 -17.00 5.08
CA LEU A 74 -0.94 -16.19 4.07
C LEU A 74 -2.14 -15.42 4.64
N LYS A 75 -2.91 -16.05 5.54
CA LYS A 75 -4.03 -15.37 6.22
C LYS A 75 -3.52 -14.19 7.06
N GLN A 76 -2.43 -14.39 7.79
CA GLN A 76 -1.82 -13.33 8.58
C GLN A 76 -1.26 -12.21 7.69
N ALA A 77 -0.52 -12.55 6.62
CA ALA A 77 0.02 -11.55 5.69
C ALA A 77 -1.08 -10.68 5.07
N LYS A 78 -2.23 -11.28 4.74
CA LYS A 78 -3.39 -10.53 4.25
C LYS A 78 -3.94 -9.53 5.27
N GLU A 79 -4.05 -9.93 6.53
CA GLU A 79 -4.54 -9.07 7.60
C GLU A 79 -3.58 -7.90 7.86
N GLU A 80 -2.28 -8.16 7.86
CA GLU A 80 -1.25 -7.13 8.07
C GLU A 80 -1.28 -6.06 6.97
N VAL A 81 -1.43 -6.46 5.70
CA VAL A 81 -1.57 -5.53 4.57
C VAL A 81 -2.85 -4.70 4.71
N ALA A 82 -3.97 -5.33 5.06
CA ALA A 82 -5.23 -4.62 5.26
C ALA A 82 -5.14 -3.58 6.40
N ALA A 83 -4.50 -3.93 7.52
CA ALA A 83 -4.29 -3.03 8.64
C ALA A 83 -3.35 -1.86 8.30
N ALA A 84 -2.31 -2.12 7.49
CA ALA A 84 -1.39 -1.08 7.02
C ALA A 84 -2.08 -0.05 6.11
N MET A 85 -2.92 -0.50 5.18
CA MET A 85 -3.67 0.39 4.28
C MET A 85 -4.62 1.34 5.02
N VAL A 86 -5.24 0.89 6.11
CA VAL A 86 -6.11 1.75 6.93
C VAL A 86 -5.31 2.85 7.62
N LYS A 87 -4.16 2.51 8.20
CA LYS A 87 -3.28 3.49 8.86
C LYS A 87 -2.72 4.52 7.87
N GLU A 88 -2.30 4.08 6.69
CA GLU A 88 -1.74 4.97 5.67
C GLU A 88 -2.81 5.93 5.10
N ALA A 89 -4.05 5.45 4.95
CA ALA A 89 -5.18 6.29 4.54
C ALA A 89 -5.54 7.35 5.60
N GLU A 90 -5.46 7.03 6.89
CA GLU A 90 -5.73 7.96 7.98
C GLU A 90 -4.65 9.06 8.08
N GLU A 91 -3.37 8.68 7.98
CA GLU A 91 -2.26 9.65 7.95
C GLU A 91 -2.27 10.56 6.71
N ALA A 92 -2.64 10.02 5.55
CA ALA A 92 -2.76 10.80 4.32
C ALA A 92 -3.89 11.85 4.41
N GLN A 93 -4.99 11.53 5.08
CA GLN A 93 -6.09 12.47 5.32
C GLN A 93 -5.71 13.56 6.32
N ALA A 94 -5.00 13.20 7.40
CA ALA A 94 -4.51 14.17 8.39
C ALA A 94 -3.51 15.18 7.81
N LYS A 95 -2.63 14.75 6.89
CA LYS A 95 -1.69 15.64 6.18
C LYS A 95 -2.40 16.59 5.21
N LYS A 96 -3.42 16.11 4.48
CA LYS A 96 -4.22 16.96 3.57
C LYS A 96 -5.02 18.02 4.31
N ALA A 97 -5.57 17.72 5.48
CA ALA A 97 -6.31 18.70 6.29
C ALA A 97 -5.41 19.87 6.74
N LYS A 98 -4.19 19.58 7.21
CA LYS A 98 -3.22 20.61 7.63
C LYS A 98 -2.76 21.51 6.48
N GLU A 99 -2.65 20.98 5.26
CA GLU A 99 -2.24 21.79 4.10
C GLU A 99 -3.35 22.75 3.62
N ILE A 100 -4.62 22.39 3.83
CA ILE A 100 -5.77 23.25 3.49
C ILE A 100 -5.89 24.42 4.49
N GLU A 101 -5.63 24.22 5.78
CA GLU A 101 -5.64 25.29 6.79
C GLU A 101 -4.52 26.32 6.59
N VAL A 102 -3.32 25.89 6.16
CA VAL A 102 -2.20 26.80 5.87
C VAL A 102 -2.45 27.66 4.62
N LYS A 103 -3.20 27.15 3.64
CA LYS A 103 -3.55 27.90 2.42
C LYS A 103 -4.65 28.95 2.67
N LYS A 104 -5.56 28.74 3.61
CA LYS A 104 -6.60 29.73 3.98
C LYS A 104 -6.06 30.96 4.74
N ALA A 105 -4.87 30.88 5.35
CA ALA A 105 -4.27 32.00 6.08
C ALA A 105 -3.50 33.01 5.21
N LYS A 106 -3.38 32.79 3.88
CA LYS A 106 -2.63 33.67 2.97
C LYS A 106 -3.49 34.58 2.06
N ASP A 107 -4.81 34.45 2.08
CA ASP A 107 -5.72 35.28 1.29
C ASP A 107 -6.62 36.08 2.24
N GLY A 108 -6.09 37.22 2.73
CA GLY A 108 -6.74 38.00 3.77
C GLY A 108 -6.06 39.34 4.03
N ASP A 109 -5.65 40.04 2.97
CA ASP A 109 -5.36 41.49 3.04
C ASP A 109 -5.78 42.17 1.73
N LYS A 110 -7.04 42.61 1.67
CA LYS A 110 -7.47 43.98 1.38
C LYS A 110 -8.95 44.05 1.03
N GLU A 111 -9.78 44.28 2.04
CA GLU A 111 -10.96 45.11 1.87
C GLU A 111 -11.06 46.06 3.07
N LYS A 112 -10.97 47.37 2.80
CA LYS A 112 -11.58 48.42 3.62
C LYS A 112 -11.80 49.68 2.78
N ASP A 113 -13.05 49.82 2.37
CA ASP A 113 -13.81 51.05 2.12
C ASP A 113 -13.27 52.35 2.75
N LYS A 114 -13.25 53.43 1.95
CA LYS A 114 -14.21 54.56 2.03
C LYS A 114 -13.77 55.75 1.16
N ALA A 115 -14.69 56.25 0.34
CA ALA A 115 -14.64 57.60 -0.20
C ALA A 115 -14.66 58.65 0.93
N PRO A 116 -14.01 59.82 0.73
CA PRO A 116 -14.82 61.03 0.58
C PRO A 116 -14.35 61.97 -0.54
N GLU A 117 -15.32 62.72 -1.06
CA GLU A 117 -15.20 63.94 -1.89
C GLU A 117 -14.10 64.91 -1.45
N ALA A 118 -13.42 65.55 -2.41
CA ALA A 118 -13.45 67.01 -2.61
C ALA A 118 -12.43 67.52 -3.66
N THR A 119 -12.97 68.21 -4.67
CA THR A 119 -12.54 69.50 -5.25
C THR A 119 -11.29 69.64 -6.17
N ASN A 120 -11.62 70.18 -7.36
CA ASN A 120 -11.04 71.33 -8.09
C ASN A 120 -9.84 71.20 -9.05
N GLY A 121 -10.15 71.60 -10.31
CA GLY A 121 -9.28 72.27 -11.30
C GLY A 121 -8.27 71.38 -12.03
N ASP A 122 -7.95 71.52 -13.31
CA ASP A 122 -8.25 72.53 -14.30
C ASP A 122 -7.59 72.08 -15.64
N ILE A 123 -8.08 72.59 -16.77
CA ILE A 123 -7.40 72.74 -18.08
C ILE A 123 -7.20 71.50 -18.99
N LYS A 124 -7.98 71.47 -20.07
CA LYS A 124 -7.39 71.39 -21.43
C LYS A 124 -7.95 72.51 -22.30
N GLN A 125 -7.08 73.49 -22.57
CA GLN A 125 -7.07 74.31 -23.79
C GLN A 125 -7.31 73.39 -25.01
N GLY A 126 -7.96 73.78 -26.10
CA GLY A 126 -8.18 75.10 -26.67
C GLY A 126 -8.07 74.93 -28.19
N ASP A 127 -9.13 75.35 -28.87
CA ASP A 127 -9.19 75.97 -30.20
C ASP A 127 -8.18 75.57 -31.29
N LYS A 128 -8.69 75.02 -32.41
CA LYS A 128 -8.92 75.83 -33.63
C LYS A 128 -9.85 75.14 -34.62
#